data_AF-A0A8C4RLE0-F1
#
_entry.id   AF-A0A8C4RLE0-F1
#
_cell.length_a   1.000
_cell.length_b   1.000
_cell.length_c   1.000
_cell.angle_alpha   90.00
_cell.angle_beta   90.00
_cell.angle_gamma   90.00
#
_symmetry.space_group_name_H-M   'P 1'
#
loop_
_entity.id
_entity.type
_entity.pdbx_description
1 polymer ?
#
loop_
_entity_poly.entity_id
_entity_poly.type
_entity_poly.pdbx_seq_one_letter_code
_entity_poly.pdbx_strand_id
1 'polypeptide(L)'
;VDFLKNFFSRTLGLGGESQQKSLEELSLNGVAKYIQSEKCKNIICMVGAGISTSAGIPDFRSPGTGLYDNLQKYDLPYPEAIFDIGYFKEHPEPFFALARELYPGQFKPTICHYFIRLLKDKGLLKRCYTQNIDTLEPHGTFYTSHCISASCRQQYPTSLDERSGVMCVWRPIKYIVFFGESLPARFFSSVQSDFPACDLLIIMGTSLKVQPFASLISKVPSSTPRLLINKEKAACLAWVVAMDFDSEKAYRDVAYLATCDDGCRKLAELLGWKEELEEMVKHEYAKIDSSSATGAASSQQRQPKGKTEAKADTTKPRKNNLAIAE
;
A
#
# COMPACT_ATOMS: atom_id res chain seq x y z
N VAL A 1 28.44 13.44 6.78
CA VAL A 1 29.19 13.92 7.97
C VAL A 1 28.24 14.21 9.13
N ASP A 2 27.06 14.80 8.88
CA ASP A 2 26.09 15.13 9.95
C ASP A 2 25.40 13.92 10.59
N PHE A 3 25.20 12.84 9.84
CA PHE A 3 24.70 11.58 10.41
C PHE A 3 25.65 11.02 11.47
N LEU A 4 26.95 11.00 11.20
CA LEU A 4 27.97 10.53 12.14
C LEU A 4 28.09 11.49 13.34
N LYS A 5 28.05 12.81 13.12
CA LYS A 5 28.07 13.79 14.22
C LYS A 5 26.86 13.65 15.15
N ASN A 6 25.66 13.52 14.60
CA ASN A 6 24.43 13.32 15.39
C ASN A 6 24.41 11.94 16.07
N PHE A 7 24.97 10.91 15.42
CA PHE A 7 25.12 9.58 15.99
C PHE A 7 26.09 9.59 17.18
N PHE A 8 27.30 10.13 17.02
CA PHE A 8 28.29 10.21 18.11
C PHE A 8 27.83 11.10 19.27
N SER A 9 27.16 12.22 18.99
CA SER A 9 26.60 13.08 20.03
C SER A 9 25.55 12.35 20.88
N ARG A 10 24.72 11.48 20.27
CA ARG A 10 23.68 10.69 20.94
C ARG A 10 24.24 9.47 21.69
N THR A 11 25.20 8.75 21.11
CA THR A 11 25.78 7.54 21.73
C THR A 11 26.74 7.86 22.87
N LEU A 12 27.43 9.02 22.83
CA LEU A 12 28.40 9.44 23.85
C LEU A 12 27.80 10.41 24.89
N GLY A 13 26.51 10.73 24.83
CA GLY A 13 25.86 11.61 25.81
C GLY A 13 26.37 13.05 25.83
N LEU A 14 27.02 13.51 24.74
CA LEU A 14 27.65 14.83 24.65
C LEU A 14 26.72 15.92 24.08
N GLY A 15 25.42 15.64 23.92
CA GLY A 15 24.40 16.60 23.49
C GLY A 15 23.27 16.68 24.50
N GLY A 16 23.29 17.70 25.37
CA GLY A 16 22.25 17.98 26.36
C GLY A 16 20.99 18.61 25.77
N GLU A 17 20.44 18.05 24.68
CA GLU A 17 19.05 18.36 24.30
C GLU A 17 18.13 17.44 25.10
N SER A 18 17.45 18.00 26.11
CA SER A 18 16.38 17.31 26.82
C SER A 18 15.40 16.72 25.81
N GLN A 19 15.24 15.39 25.79
CA GLN A 19 14.22 14.72 24.96
C GLN A 19 12.85 15.32 25.28
N GLN A 20 12.35 16.18 24.39
CA GLN A 20 11.14 16.94 24.63
C GLN A 20 9.95 15.99 24.43
N LYS A 21 9.27 15.63 25.53
CA LYS A 21 8.05 14.81 25.49
C LYS A 21 6.94 15.60 24.79
N SER A 22 6.53 15.12 23.62
CA SER A 22 5.46 15.71 22.81
C SER A 22 4.07 15.18 23.19
N LEU A 23 4.00 13.96 23.73
CA LEU A 23 2.80 13.36 24.27
C LEU A 23 2.69 13.59 25.79
N GLU A 24 1.49 13.88 26.27
CA GLU A 24 1.17 13.92 27.72
C GLU A 24 1.25 12.54 28.35
N GLU A 25 0.80 11.52 27.61
CA GLU A 25 0.83 10.11 28.01
C GLU A 25 1.10 9.20 26.81
N LEU A 26 1.78 8.07 27.04
CA LEU A 26 2.06 7.06 26.01
C LEU A 26 0.88 6.10 25.86
N SER A 27 -0.25 6.65 25.42
CA SER A 27 -1.49 5.90 25.22
C SER A 27 -2.16 6.32 23.91
N LEU A 28 -3.11 5.53 23.43
CA LEU A 28 -3.93 5.92 22.28
C LEU A 28 -4.70 7.23 22.55
N ASN A 29 -5.11 7.47 23.79
CA ASN A 29 -5.77 8.70 24.22
C ASN A 29 -4.81 9.90 24.22
N GLY A 30 -3.56 9.72 24.65
CA GLY A 30 -2.51 10.74 24.53
C GLY A 30 -2.23 11.12 23.08
N VAL A 31 -2.22 10.14 22.17
CA VAL A 31 -2.10 10.40 20.73
C VAL A 31 -3.33 11.12 20.18
N ALA A 32 -4.55 10.74 20.58
CA ALA A 32 -5.78 11.41 20.16
C ALA A 32 -5.79 12.91 20.58
N LYS A 33 -5.42 13.20 21.83
CA LYS A 33 -5.24 14.58 22.31
C LYS A 33 -4.18 15.34 21.52
N TYR A 34 -3.06 14.68 21.18
CA TYR A 34 -2.01 15.29 20.37
C TYR A 34 -2.51 15.64 18.96
N ILE A 35 -3.29 14.76 18.32
CA ILE A 35 -3.94 15.02 17.02
C ILE A 35 -4.89 16.21 17.10
N GLN A 36 -5.63 16.37 18.20
CA GLN A 36 -6.54 17.50 18.41
C GLN A 36 -5.81 18.83 18.71
N SER A 37 -4.51 18.79 18.98
CA SER A 37 -3.72 19.99 19.29
C SER A 37 -3.23 20.70 18.02
N GLU A 38 -2.94 22.00 18.15
CA GLU A 38 -2.34 22.83 17.08
C GLU A 38 -0.93 22.38 16.65
N LYS A 39 -0.32 21.41 17.35
CA LYS A 39 1.01 20.89 17.05
C LYS A 39 0.99 19.79 15.98
N CYS A 40 -0.15 19.15 15.74
CA CYS A 40 -0.26 18.02 14.81
C CYS A 40 -0.95 18.46 13.51
N LYS A 41 -0.17 18.75 12.46
CA LYS A 41 -0.70 19.21 11.16
C LYS A 41 -0.31 18.30 10.01
N ASN A 42 0.78 17.55 10.16
CA ASN A 42 1.36 16.71 9.12
C ASN A 42 1.47 15.26 9.60
N ILE A 43 0.40 14.49 9.36
CA ILE A 43 0.35 13.07 9.68
C ILE A 43 0.86 12.25 8.49
N ILE A 44 1.86 11.40 8.72
CA ILE A 44 2.30 10.40 7.75
C ILE A 44 1.76 9.04 8.17
N CYS A 45 1.07 8.35 7.26
CA CYS A 45 0.68 6.96 7.44
C CYS A 45 1.69 6.05 6.73
N MET A 46 2.16 5.02 7.42
CA MET A 46 2.92 3.91 6.84
C MET A 46 2.11 2.63 6.97
N VAL A 47 1.70 2.04 5.86
CA VAL A 47 0.77 0.91 5.86
C VAL A 47 1.30 -0.29 5.08
N GLY A 48 0.90 -1.48 5.51
CA GLY A 48 1.17 -2.74 4.83
C GLY A 48 -0.05 -3.65 4.78
N ALA A 49 0.16 -4.91 4.39
CA ALA A 49 -0.92 -5.81 4.00
C ALA A 49 -1.97 -6.07 5.10
N GLY A 50 -1.61 -5.88 6.37
CA GLY A 50 -2.52 -6.03 7.50
C GLY A 50 -3.76 -5.13 7.43
N ILE A 51 -3.68 -3.97 6.76
CA ILE A 51 -4.83 -3.07 6.59
C ILE A 51 -5.88 -3.61 5.59
N SER A 52 -5.51 -4.58 4.75
CA SER A 52 -6.35 -5.16 3.69
C SER A 52 -6.89 -6.55 4.05
N THR A 53 -6.45 -7.13 5.16
CA THR A 53 -6.85 -8.49 5.58
C THR A 53 -8.35 -8.65 5.80
N SER A 54 -9.02 -7.63 6.38
CA SER A 54 -10.48 -7.65 6.56
C SER A 54 -11.27 -7.42 5.27
N ALA A 55 -10.62 -6.99 4.18
CA ALA A 55 -11.22 -6.95 2.85
C ALA A 55 -11.19 -8.33 2.15
N GLY A 56 -10.57 -9.35 2.76
CA GLY A 56 -10.39 -10.67 2.17
C GLY A 56 -9.10 -10.83 1.35
N ILE A 57 -8.18 -9.85 1.44
CA ILE A 57 -6.86 -9.95 0.81
C ILE A 57 -5.88 -10.49 1.84
N PRO A 58 -5.33 -11.71 1.67
CA PRO A 58 -4.40 -12.28 2.64
C PRO A 58 -3.14 -11.42 2.74
N ASP A 59 -2.56 -11.34 3.93
CA ASP A 59 -1.21 -10.80 4.06
C ASP A 59 -0.16 -11.81 3.57
N PHE A 60 1.12 -11.44 3.60
CA PHE A 60 2.16 -12.33 3.10
C PHE A 60 2.63 -13.36 4.14
N ARG A 61 2.60 -13.02 5.43
CA ARG A 61 3.47 -13.65 6.45
C ARG A 61 2.73 -14.23 7.66
N SER A 62 1.42 -14.03 7.80
CA SER A 62 0.66 -14.57 8.92
C SER A 62 0.65 -16.09 8.87
N PRO A 63 1.00 -16.80 9.97
CA PRO A 63 0.92 -18.25 10.00
C PRO A 63 -0.49 -18.78 9.69
N GLY A 64 -0.59 -19.81 8.85
CA GLY A 64 -1.80 -20.52 8.45
C GLY A 64 -2.74 -19.78 7.49
N THR A 65 -2.62 -18.45 7.34
CA THR A 65 -3.52 -17.63 6.50
C THR A 65 -2.78 -16.73 5.52
N GLY A 66 -1.48 -16.51 5.74
CA GLY A 66 -0.63 -15.70 4.89
C GLY A 66 -0.34 -16.39 3.56
N LEU A 67 0.01 -15.58 2.58
CA LEU A 67 0.26 -16.02 1.22
C LEU A 67 1.35 -17.08 1.15
N TYR A 68 2.48 -16.85 1.85
CA TYR A 68 3.65 -17.75 1.82
C TYR A 68 3.35 -19.16 2.31
N ASP A 69 2.41 -19.33 3.25
CA ASP A 69 2.01 -20.64 3.75
C ASP A 69 1.14 -21.43 2.75
N ASN A 70 0.68 -20.78 1.68
CA ASN A 70 -0.18 -21.37 0.64
C ASN A 70 0.51 -21.49 -0.73
N LEU A 71 1.82 -21.22 -0.81
CA LEU A 71 2.58 -21.25 -2.07
C LEU A 71 3.19 -22.62 -2.42
N GLN A 72 3.00 -23.68 -1.60
CA GLN A 72 3.69 -24.96 -1.85
C GLN A 72 3.36 -25.56 -3.23
N LYS A 73 2.19 -25.24 -3.79
CA LYS A 73 1.75 -25.68 -5.13
C LYS A 73 2.58 -25.14 -6.29
N TYR A 74 3.41 -24.11 -6.06
CA TYR A 74 4.21 -23.44 -7.09
C TYR A 74 5.65 -23.95 -7.18
N ASP A 75 6.03 -24.94 -6.36
CA ASP A 75 7.38 -25.55 -6.33
C ASP A 75 8.52 -24.50 -6.33
N LEU A 76 8.36 -23.49 -5.48
CA LEU A 76 9.30 -22.37 -5.38
C LEU A 76 10.55 -22.79 -4.58
N PRO A 77 11.75 -22.29 -4.93
CA PRO A 77 12.96 -22.57 -4.17
C PRO A 77 12.90 -21.99 -2.74
N TYR A 78 12.14 -20.91 -2.55
CA TYR A 78 11.78 -20.30 -1.27
C TYR A 78 10.53 -19.42 -1.48
N PRO A 79 9.72 -19.14 -0.45
CA PRO A 79 8.42 -18.47 -0.61
C PRO A 79 8.49 -17.09 -1.27
N GLU A 80 9.54 -16.31 -0.97
CA GLU A 80 9.74 -14.97 -1.53
C GLU A 80 10.12 -14.98 -3.02
N ALA A 81 10.52 -16.12 -3.59
CA ALA A 81 11.02 -16.21 -4.97
C ALA A 81 9.99 -15.73 -6.00
N ILE A 82 8.69 -15.97 -5.75
CA ILE A 82 7.60 -15.50 -6.61
C ILE A 82 7.56 -13.97 -6.77
N PHE A 83 8.19 -13.23 -5.84
CA PHE A 83 8.30 -11.77 -5.85
C PHE A 83 9.72 -11.28 -6.10
N ASP A 84 10.68 -12.15 -6.45
CA ASP A 84 12.03 -11.78 -6.86
C ASP A 84 12.10 -11.50 -8.38
N ILE A 85 12.75 -10.41 -8.78
CA ILE A 85 12.81 -10.01 -10.19
C ILE A 85 13.66 -10.96 -11.06
N GLY A 86 14.69 -11.56 -10.48
CA GLY A 86 15.52 -12.55 -11.17
C GLY A 86 14.70 -13.80 -11.45
N TYR A 87 14.06 -14.34 -10.41
CA TYR A 87 13.17 -15.49 -10.55
C TYR A 87 12.01 -15.20 -11.49
N PHE A 88 11.34 -14.05 -11.38
CA PHE A 88 10.21 -13.68 -12.25
C PHE A 88 10.57 -13.57 -13.74
N LYS A 89 11.81 -13.18 -14.06
CA LYS A 89 12.29 -13.12 -15.45
C LYS A 89 12.47 -14.50 -16.06
N GLU A 90 12.86 -15.48 -15.25
CA GLU A 90 13.11 -16.87 -15.68
C GLU A 90 11.84 -17.73 -15.60
N HIS A 91 11.02 -17.53 -14.55
CA HIS A 91 9.84 -18.29 -14.19
C HIS A 91 8.66 -17.37 -13.84
N PRO A 92 8.03 -16.71 -14.82
CA PRO A 92 6.92 -15.78 -14.60
C PRO A 92 5.58 -16.46 -14.26
N GLU A 93 5.42 -17.74 -14.60
CA GLU A 93 4.16 -18.47 -14.54
C GLU A 93 3.56 -18.55 -13.13
N PRO A 94 4.33 -18.82 -12.06
CA PRO A 94 3.82 -18.82 -10.69
C PRO A 94 3.19 -17.49 -10.28
N PHE A 95 3.85 -16.37 -10.60
CA PHE A 95 3.32 -15.04 -10.29
C PHE A 95 1.99 -14.78 -11.00
N PHE A 96 1.88 -15.12 -12.29
CA PHE A 96 0.62 -14.91 -13.03
C PHE A 96 -0.49 -15.86 -12.57
N ALA A 97 -0.17 -17.10 -12.21
CA ALA A 97 -1.13 -18.02 -11.62
C ALA A 97 -1.67 -17.45 -10.30
N LEU A 98 -0.78 -16.97 -9.43
CA LEU A 98 -1.17 -16.32 -8.19
C LEU A 98 -1.99 -15.05 -8.43
N ALA A 99 -1.59 -14.19 -9.36
CA ALA A 99 -2.33 -12.98 -9.70
C ALA A 99 -3.78 -13.29 -10.15
N ARG A 100 -3.99 -14.38 -10.89
CA ARG A 100 -5.33 -14.86 -11.28
C ARG A 100 -6.13 -15.47 -10.14
N GLU A 101 -5.50 -15.96 -9.09
CA GLU A 101 -6.22 -16.40 -7.89
C GLU A 101 -6.67 -15.21 -7.04
N LEU A 102 -5.89 -14.13 -7.07
CA LEU A 102 -6.19 -12.89 -6.36
C LEU A 102 -7.13 -11.96 -7.15
N TYR A 103 -7.28 -12.14 -8.47
CA TYR A 103 -8.15 -11.34 -9.35
C TYR A 103 -9.14 -12.19 -10.15
N PRO A 104 -10.42 -11.75 -10.33
CA PRO A 104 -10.99 -10.45 -9.97
C PRO A 104 -11.85 -10.51 -8.70
N GLY A 105 -11.30 -10.13 -7.54
CA GLY A 105 -12.10 -9.79 -6.38
C GLY A 105 -12.56 -8.33 -6.44
N GLN A 106 -13.86 -8.07 -6.29
CA GLN A 106 -14.34 -6.73 -5.93
C GLN A 106 -14.07 -6.51 -4.45
N PHE A 107 -12.82 -6.21 -4.11
CA PHE A 107 -12.44 -5.93 -2.74
C PHE A 107 -12.90 -4.52 -2.38
N LYS A 108 -13.53 -4.41 -1.21
CA LYS A 108 -13.94 -3.12 -0.66
C LYS A 108 -12.84 -2.59 0.27
N PRO A 109 -12.44 -1.31 0.17
CA PRO A 109 -11.50 -0.72 1.12
C PRO A 109 -11.99 -0.87 2.56
N THR A 110 -11.09 -1.17 3.48
CA THR A 110 -11.44 -1.41 4.90
C THR A 110 -11.68 -0.12 5.66
N ILE A 111 -12.13 -0.21 6.92
CA ILE A 111 -12.31 0.96 7.79
C ILE A 111 -10.98 1.69 8.00
N CYS A 112 -9.87 0.96 8.08
CA CYS A 112 -8.54 1.57 8.12
C CYS A 112 -8.26 2.45 6.88
N HIS A 113 -8.68 2.04 5.68
CA HIS A 113 -8.53 2.86 4.47
C HIS A 113 -9.37 4.14 4.55
N TYR A 114 -10.61 4.05 5.03
CA TYR A 114 -11.47 5.21 5.20
C TYR A 114 -11.02 6.13 6.35
N PHE A 115 -10.35 5.60 7.37
CA PHE A 115 -9.72 6.44 8.39
C PHE A 115 -8.60 7.29 7.78
N ILE A 116 -7.77 6.72 6.89
CA ILE A 116 -6.76 7.49 6.14
C ILE A 116 -7.43 8.54 5.25
N ARG A 117 -8.56 8.21 4.60
CA ARG A 117 -9.36 9.18 3.85
C ARG A 117 -9.85 10.31 4.75
N LEU A 118 -10.30 9.99 5.96
CA LEU A 118 -10.81 10.97 6.90
C LEU A 118 -9.71 11.93 7.39
N LEU A 119 -8.49 11.42 7.62
CA LEU A 119 -7.32 12.28 7.88
C LEU A 119 -7.06 13.26 6.74
N LYS A 120 -7.24 12.83 5.49
CA LYS A 120 -7.11 13.70 4.31
C LYS A 120 -8.22 14.76 4.30
N ASP A 121 -9.47 14.35 4.47
CA ASP A 121 -10.62 15.25 4.38
C ASP A 121 -10.61 16.30 5.51
N LYS A 122 -9.98 15.97 6.65
CA LYS A 122 -9.70 16.91 7.75
C LYS A 122 -8.42 17.73 7.58
N GLY A 123 -7.71 17.59 6.47
CA GLY A 123 -6.51 18.36 6.15
C GLY A 123 -5.26 17.99 6.97
N LEU A 124 -5.25 16.83 7.63
CA LEU A 124 -4.15 16.38 8.49
C LEU A 124 -3.19 15.42 7.78
N LEU A 125 -3.65 14.71 6.74
CA LEU A 125 -2.82 13.73 6.04
C LEU A 125 -1.77 14.42 5.15
N LYS A 126 -0.50 14.28 5.51
CA LYS A 126 0.63 14.68 4.67
C LYS A 126 0.86 13.68 3.54
N ARG A 127 0.92 12.39 3.87
CA ARG A 127 1.15 11.30 2.91
C ARG A 127 0.74 9.95 3.48
N CYS A 128 0.27 9.06 2.62
CA CYS A 128 0.20 7.62 2.89
C CYS A 128 1.31 6.93 2.09
N TYR A 129 2.24 6.26 2.77
CA TYR A 129 3.22 5.34 2.19
C TYR A 129 2.69 3.92 2.38
N THR A 130 2.34 3.26 1.28
CA THR A 130 1.83 1.89 1.29
C THR A 130 2.85 0.91 0.73
N GLN A 131 2.88 -0.30 1.28
CA GLN A 131 3.55 -1.47 0.70
C GLN A 131 2.61 -2.31 -0.17
N ASN A 132 1.31 -2.00 -0.14
CA ASN A 132 0.29 -2.79 -0.82
C ASN A 132 0.22 -2.45 -2.30
N ILE A 133 -0.29 -3.41 -3.06
CA ILE A 133 -0.49 -3.35 -4.51
C ILE A 133 -1.96 -3.61 -4.90
N ASP A 134 -2.84 -3.69 -3.89
CA ASP A 134 -4.26 -4.00 -4.04
C ASP A 134 -5.09 -2.81 -4.55
N THR A 135 -4.54 -1.60 -4.52
CA THR A 135 -5.15 -0.35 -4.99
C THR A 135 -6.34 0.14 -4.18
N LEU A 136 -6.52 -0.35 -2.95
CA LEU A 136 -7.61 0.07 -2.07
C LEU A 136 -7.36 1.45 -1.42
N GLU A 137 -6.13 1.97 -1.47
CA GLU A 137 -5.83 3.28 -0.90
C GLU A 137 -6.43 4.42 -1.74
N PRO A 138 -7.17 5.35 -1.10
CA PRO A 138 -7.71 6.51 -1.78
C PRO A 138 -6.54 7.40 -2.24
N HIS A 139 -6.30 7.40 -3.55
CA HIS A 139 -5.25 8.14 -4.30
C HIS A 139 -3.95 7.41 -4.68
N GLY A 140 -3.98 6.09 -4.87
CA GLY A 140 -2.94 5.39 -5.64
C GLY A 140 -3.18 5.42 -7.16
N THR A 141 -2.53 6.33 -7.90
CA THR A 141 -2.39 6.24 -9.37
C THR A 141 -1.64 4.95 -9.74
N PHE A 142 -2.34 3.83 -9.95
CA PHE A 142 -1.74 2.54 -10.32
C PHE A 142 -2.52 1.78 -11.40
N TYR A 143 -3.25 2.50 -12.26
CA TYR A 143 -3.97 1.92 -13.41
C TYR A 143 -3.11 1.78 -14.67
N THR A 144 -1.79 1.88 -14.55
CA THR A 144 -0.88 1.78 -15.70
C THR A 144 0.08 0.63 -15.48
N SER A 145 0.23 -0.17 -16.52
CA SER A 145 1.26 -1.18 -16.61
C SER A 145 2.36 -0.76 -17.55
N HIS A 146 3.59 -1.25 -17.35
CA HIS A 146 4.74 -0.85 -18.15
C HIS A 146 5.46 -2.05 -18.74
N CYS A 147 6.00 -1.89 -19.95
CA CYS A 147 6.92 -2.87 -20.51
C CYS A 147 8.18 -2.99 -19.63
N ILE A 148 8.52 -4.22 -19.23
CA ILE A 148 9.72 -4.54 -18.42
C ILE A 148 11.01 -4.28 -19.21
N SER A 149 10.95 -4.30 -20.55
CA SER A 149 12.11 -3.98 -21.38
C SER A 149 12.53 -2.52 -21.17
N ALA A 150 13.78 -2.34 -20.72
CA ALA A 150 14.38 -1.03 -20.49
C ALA A 150 14.39 -0.14 -21.76
N SER A 151 14.36 -0.74 -22.96
CA SER A 151 14.34 -0.04 -24.24
C SER A 151 12.93 0.37 -24.71
N CYS A 152 11.86 -0.13 -24.07
CA CYS A 152 10.48 0.16 -24.46
C CYS A 152 9.77 1.08 -23.46
N ARG A 153 9.65 0.67 -22.18
CA ARG A 153 8.95 1.40 -21.09
C ARG A 153 7.53 1.93 -21.43
N GLN A 154 6.92 1.43 -22.50
CA GLN A 154 5.62 1.91 -22.96
C GLN A 154 4.55 1.61 -21.91
N GLN A 155 3.65 2.58 -21.70
CA GLN A 155 2.52 2.48 -20.79
C GLN A 155 1.35 1.79 -21.48
N TYR A 156 0.67 0.93 -20.73
CA TYR A 156 -0.47 0.18 -21.18
C TYR A 156 -1.64 0.33 -20.19
N PRO A 157 -2.89 0.51 -20.69
CA PRO A 157 -4.07 0.45 -19.84
C PRO A 157 -4.32 -0.97 -19.33
N THR A 158 -4.90 -1.10 -18.14
CA THR A 158 -5.18 -2.38 -17.44
C THR A 158 -6.09 -3.34 -18.22
N SER A 159 -6.71 -2.92 -19.32
CA SER A 159 -7.74 -3.66 -20.06
C SER A 159 -7.24 -4.44 -21.29
N LEU A 160 -5.95 -4.77 -21.38
CA LEU A 160 -5.43 -5.48 -22.55
C LEU A 160 -5.80 -6.97 -22.52
N ASP A 161 -6.54 -7.36 -23.57
CA ASP A 161 -6.96 -8.72 -23.88
C ASP A 161 -5.75 -9.60 -24.24
N GLU A 162 -5.72 -10.84 -23.73
CA GLU A 162 -4.59 -11.79 -23.78
C GLU A 162 -4.14 -12.20 -25.21
N ARG A 163 -4.83 -11.73 -26.26
CA ARG A 163 -4.77 -12.30 -27.62
C ARG A 163 -3.78 -11.64 -28.59
N SER A 164 -3.09 -10.56 -28.20
CA SER A 164 -2.36 -9.75 -29.20
C SER A 164 -1.00 -10.29 -29.63
N GLY A 165 -0.43 -11.34 -29.03
CA GLY A 165 0.77 -12.02 -29.55
C GLY A 165 2.06 -11.19 -29.67
N VAL A 166 2.04 -9.89 -29.35
CA VAL A 166 3.22 -9.03 -29.33
C VAL A 166 3.93 -9.22 -27.99
N MET A 167 5.18 -9.64 -28.00
CA MET A 167 6.00 -9.91 -26.80
C MET A 167 6.08 -8.72 -25.82
N CYS A 168 5.87 -7.48 -26.31
CA CYS A 168 5.79 -6.26 -25.50
C CYS A 168 4.42 -6.05 -24.81
N VAL A 169 3.36 -6.72 -25.26
CA VAL A 169 1.96 -6.55 -24.82
C VAL A 169 1.55 -7.61 -23.79
N TRP A 170 2.33 -8.68 -23.64
CA TRP A 170 2.03 -9.80 -22.74
C TRP A 170 1.98 -9.49 -21.25
N ARG A 171 2.25 -8.25 -20.81
CA ARG A 171 2.37 -7.95 -19.38
C ARG A 171 1.80 -6.59 -19.02
N PRO A 172 0.48 -6.48 -18.88
CA PRO A 172 -0.09 -5.42 -18.08
C PRO A 172 0.14 -5.73 -16.58
N ILE A 173 1.39 -5.71 -16.12
CA ILE A 173 1.67 -5.70 -14.68
C ILE A 173 1.51 -4.25 -14.22
N LYS A 174 0.48 -3.97 -13.41
CA LYS A 174 0.42 -2.77 -12.56
C LYS A 174 1.80 -2.55 -11.95
N TYR A 175 2.31 -1.32 -11.83
CA TYR A 175 3.69 -1.09 -11.37
C TYR A 175 3.92 -1.63 -9.93
N ILE A 176 4.34 -2.91 -9.85
CA ILE A 176 4.72 -3.64 -8.66
C ILE A 176 6.24 -3.63 -8.64
N VAL A 177 6.83 -3.33 -7.48
CA VAL A 177 8.28 -3.39 -7.30
C VAL A 177 8.61 -4.78 -6.75
N PHE A 178 9.28 -5.60 -7.55
CA PHE A 178 9.79 -6.90 -7.12
C PHE A 178 11.02 -6.73 -6.22
N PHE A 179 11.34 -7.75 -5.41
CA PHE A 179 12.63 -7.81 -4.73
C PHE A 179 13.76 -7.78 -5.77
N GLY A 180 14.79 -6.98 -5.49
CA GLY A 180 15.89 -6.71 -6.42
C GLY A 180 15.67 -5.51 -7.34
N GLU A 181 14.45 -4.95 -7.41
CA GLU A 181 14.19 -3.72 -8.18
C GLU A 181 14.41 -2.43 -7.37
N SER A 182 14.68 -1.35 -8.08
CA SER A 182 14.74 -0.01 -7.47
C SER A 182 13.34 0.55 -7.23
N LEU A 183 13.12 1.13 -6.06
CA LEU A 183 11.90 1.89 -5.79
C LEU A 183 11.78 3.11 -6.73
N PRO A 184 10.55 3.59 -7.02
CA PRO A 184 10.34 4.76 -7.87
C PRO A 184 11.05 6.02 -7.35
N ALA A 185 11.55 6.88 -8.24
CA ALA A 185 12.20 8.15 -7.85
C ALA A 185 11.30 9.06 -6.99
N ARG A 186 9.97 9.00 -7.22
CA ARG A 186 8.97 9.70 -6.40
C ARG A 186 9.03 9.30 -4.93
N PHE A 187 9.34 8.04 -4.62
CA PHE A 187 9.47 7.56 -3.24
C PHE A 187 10.58 8.33 -2.52
N PHE A 188 11.79 8.38 -3.10
CA PHE A 188 12.93 9.03 -2.46
C PHE A 188 12.77 10.55 -2.30
N SER A 189 12.27 11.22 -3.35
CA SER A 189 12.00 12.68 -3.29
C SER A 189 10.92 13.03 -2.27
N SER A 190 9.83 12.25 -2.20
CA SER A 190 8.78 12.45 -1.20
C SER A 190 9.31 12.20 0.21
N VAL A 191 10.09 11.13 0.42
CA VAL A 191 10.67 10.81 1.73
C VAL A 191 11.56 11.95 2.24
N GLN A 192 12.38 12.53 1.35
CA GLN A 192 13.28 13.62 1.71
C GLN A 192 12.52 14.90 2.14
N SER A 193 11.36 15.17 1.55
CA SER A 193 10.56 16.34 1.87
C SER A 193 9.55 16.12 3.01
N ASP A 194 8.96 14.94 3.10
CA ASP A 194 7.81 14.71 3.99
C ASP A 194 8.26 14.41 5.42
N PHE A 195 9.23 13.51 5.61
CA PHE A 195 9.60 13.01 6.95
C PHE A 195 10.16 14.07 7.90
N PRO A 196 11.00 15.03 7.45
CA PRO A 196 11.45 16.11 8.32
C PRO A 196 10.33 17.03 8.82
N ALA A 197 9.22 17.12 8.08
CA ALA A 197 8.05 17.93 8.42
C ALA A 197 6.92 17.11 9.08
N CYS A 198 7.21 15.88 9.50
CA CYS A 198 6.21 14.97 10.09
C CYS A 198 5.96 15.30 11.56
N ASP A 199 4.70 15.58 11.90
CA ASP A 199 4.28 15.86 13.27
C ASP A 199 3.83 14.59 14.00
N LEU A 200 3.28 13.61 13.26
CA LEU A 200 2.88 12.31 13.80
C LEU A 200 3.05 11.22 12.74
N LEU A 201 3.70 10.12 13.11
CA LEU A 201 3.78 8.92 12.28
C LEU A 201 2.77 7.87 12.76
N ILE A 202 1.88 7.41 11.90
CA ILE A 202 0.95 6.31 12.19
C ILE A 202 1.32 5.11 11.33
N ILE A 203 1.70 4.00 11.97
CA ILE A 203 2.13 2.76 11.33
C ILE A 203 1.02 1.73 11.53
N MET A 204 0.51 1.16 10.43
CA MET A 204 -0.64 0.24 10.49
C MET A 204 -0.42 -1.02 9.65
N GLY A 205 -0.74 -2.18 10.22
CA GLY A 205 -0.82 -3.43 9.46
C GLY A 205 0.49 -3.85 8.77
N THR A 206 1.65 -3.55 9.35
CA THR A 206 2.95 -3.94 8.81
C THR A 206 3.85 -4.54 9.88
N SER A 207 4.63 -5.56 9.48
CA SER A 207 5.65 -6.18 10.33
C SER A 207 6.99 -5.44 10.30
N LEU A 208 7.12 -4.40 9.47
CA LEU A 208 8.36 -3.63 9.29
C LEU A 208 9.60 -4.50 8.99
N LYS A 209 9.42 -5.59 8.22
CA LYS A 209 10.51 -6.50 7.83
C LYS A 209 11.17 -6.16 6.49
N VAL A 210 10.52 -5.35 5.65
CA VAL A 210 10.98 -5.08 4.28
C VAL A 210 11.67 -3.71 4.19
N GLN A 211 12.92 -3.71 3.72
CA GLN A 211 13.68 -2.49 3.46
C GLN A 211 13.47 -1.98 2.02
N PRO A 212 13.65 -0.67 1.77
CA PRO A 212 13.98 0.39 2.72
C PRO A 212 12.78 0.91 3.52
N PHE A 213 11.57 0.38 3.30
CA PHE A 213 10.34 0.88 3.93
C PHE A 213 10.39 0.87 5.46
N ALA A 214 10.86 -0.24 6.05
CA ALA A 214 10.99 -0.37 7.50
C ALA A 214 11.88 0.72 8.14
N SER A 215 12.95 1.14 7.45
CA SER A 215 13.86 2.18 7.96
C SER A 215 13.24 3.57 8.01
N LEU A 216 12.12 3.82 7.32
CA LEU A 216 11.50 5.16 7.27
C LEU A 216 11.04 5.64 8.64
N ILE A 217 10.71 4.74 9.57
CA ILE A 217 10.33 5.07 10.95
C ILE A 217 11.41 5.86 11.71
N SER A 218 12.66 5.83 11.22
CA SER A 218 13.81 6.54 11.79
C SER A 218 14.03 7.93 11.19
N LYS A 219 13.33 8.28 10.11
CA LYS A 219 13.52 9.54 9.37
C LYS A 219 12.70 10.71 9.92
N VAL A 220 11.76 10.44 10.82
CA VAL A 220 11.02 11.51 11.53
C VAL A 220 11.91 12.16 12.60
N PRO A 221 11.69 13.45 12.93
CA PRO A 221 12.35 14.13 14.05
C PRO A 221 12.31 13.32 15.36
N SER A 222 13.28 13.54 16.26
CA SER A 222 13.32 12.83 17.54
C SER A 222 12.11 13.12 18.42
N SER A 223 11.51 14.31 18.32
CA SER A 223 10.30 14.68 19.08
C SER A 223 9.00 14.14 18.50
N THR A 224 8.98 13.68 17.24
CA THR A 224 7.75 13.23 16.55
C THR A 224 7.21 11.94 17.18
N PRO A 225 5.98 11.94 17.73
CA PRO A 225 5.33 10.72 18.18
C PRO A 225 5.15 9.70 17.06
N ARG A 226 5.18 8.41 17.43
CA ARG A 226 4.94 7.30 16.50
C ARG A 226 3.93 6.33 17.10
N LEU A 227 2.79 6.18 16.44
CA LEU A 227 1.74 5.24 16.82
C LEU A 227 1.82 3.99 15.95
N LEU A 228 1.85 2.81 16.56
CA LEU A 228 1.66 1.52 15.89
C LEU A 228 0.25 0.99 16.20
N ILE A 229 -0.57 0.76 15.16
CA ILE A 229 -1.82 -0.01 15.25
C ILE A 229 -1.60 -1.31 14.49
N ASN A 230 -1.41 -2.41 15.21
CA ASN A 230 -1.12 -3.69 14.60
C ASN A 230 -1.52 -4.84 15.52
N LYS A 231 -1.68 -6.05 15.00
CA LYS A 231 -1.98 -7.24 15.84
C LYS A 231 -0.83 -7.56 16.80
N GLU A 232 0.39 -7.25 16.41
CA GLU A 232 1.61 -7.56 17.15
C GLU A 232 2.55 -6.35 17.15
N LYS A 233 3.42 -6.25 18.14
CA LYS A 233 4.49 -5.26 18.12
C LYS A 233 5.42 -5.54 16.94
N ALA A 234 5.69 -4.50 16.15
CA ALA A 234 6.64 -4.56 15.04
C ALA A 234 7.89 -3.78 15.42
N ALA A 235 9.06 -4.42 15.27
CA ALA A 235 10.35 -3.78 15.47
C ALA A 235 11.19 -3.92 14.20
N CYS A 236 11.79 -2.83 13.76
CA CYS A 236 12.82 -2.89 12.72
C CYS A 236 14.07 -3.55 13.33
N LEU A 237 14.41 -4.77 12.87
CA LEU A 237 15.56 -5.57 13.34
C LEU A 237 16.94 -4.96 13.05
N ALA A 238 17.01 -3.78 12.43
CA ALA A 238 18.25 -3.05 12.31
C ALA A 238 18.62 -2.49 13.69
N TRP A 239 19.67 -3.05 14.28
CA TRP A 239 20.32 -2.79 15.58
C TRP A 239 20.55 -1.32 16.00
N VAL A 240 20.07 -0.34 15.23
CA VAL A 240 20.40 1.08 15.37
C VAL A 240 19.18 1.98 15.61
N VAL A 241 17.96 1.62 15.18
CA VAL A 241 16.76 2.46 15.43
C VAL A 241 15.48 1.62 15.49
N ALA A 242 15.09 1.19 16.69
CA ALA A 242 13.83 0.50 16.95
C ALA A 242 12.74 1.46 17.49
N MET A 243 11.50 0.99 17.52
CA MET A 243 10.46 1.61 18.34
C MET A 243 10.65 1.14 19.78
N ASP A 244 10.53 2.06 20.73
CA ASP A 244 10.66 1.79 22.16
C ASP A 244 9.32 2.06 22.86
N PHE A 245 8.55 0.99 23.01
CA PHE A 245 7.19 1.05 23.58
C PHE A 245 7.17 0.90 25.10
N ASP A 246 8.15 0.21 25.68
CA ASP A 246 8.04 -0.34 27.04
C ASP A 246 9.22 0.01 27.95
N SER A 247 10.34 0.52 27.43
CA SER A 247 11.46 0.86 28.31
C SER A 247 11.14 2.07 29.18
N GLU A 248 11.84 2.21 30.31
CA GLU A 248 11.72 3.39 31.17
C GLU A 248 12.12 4.70 30.46
N LYS A 249 12.82 4.59 29.33
CA LYS A 249 13.23 5.72 28.47
C LYS A 249 12.23 5.99 27.34
N ALA A 250 11.17 5.19 27.20
CA ALA A 250 10.14 5.40 26.21
C ALA A 250 9.49 6.78 26.41
N TYR A 251 9.37 7.55 25.32
CA TYR A 251 8.90 8.94 25.41
C TYR A 251 8.01 9.40 24.25
N ARG A 252 7.86 8.60 23.20
CA ARG A 252 7.15 9.01 21.97
C ARG A 252 6.46 7.90 21.20
N ASP A 253 6.75 6.64 21.52
CA ASP A 253 6.23 5.49 20.77
C ASP A 253 5.07 4.87 21.53
N VAL A 254 3.97 4.61 20.82
CA VAL A 254 2.76 4.00 21.38
C VAL A 254 2.39 2.80 20.52
N ALA A 255 2.15 1.65 21.16
CA ALA A 255 1.60 0.47 20.50
C ALA A 255 0.16 0.25 20.94
N TYR A 256 -0.76 0.17 19.99
CA TYR A 256 -2.14 -0.26 20.20
C TYR A 256 -2.34 -1.61 19.49
N LEU A 257 -2.43 -2.67 20.30
CA LEU A 257 -2.50 -4.04 19.79
C LEU A 257 -3.95 -4.45 19.51
N ALA A 258 -4.34 -4.40 18.23
CA ALA A 258 -5.68 -4.71 17.76
C ALA A 258 -5.66 -5.02 16.25
N THR A 259 -6.83 -5.37 15.69
CA THR A 259 -6.98 -5.27 14.23
C THR A 259 -6.87 -3.80 13.80
N CYS A 260 -6.46 -3.56 12.54
CA CYS A 260 -6.33 -2.19 12.03
C CYS A 260 -7.68 -1.47 12.02
N ASP A 261 -8.77 -2.16 11.71
CA ASP A 261 -10.12 -1.59 11.73
C ASP A 261 -10.56 -1.21 13.15
N ASP A 262 -10.36 -2.09 14.13
CA ASP A 262 -10.74 -1.81 15.53
C ASP A 262 -9.90 -0.66 16.11
N GLY A 263 -8.60 -0.63 15.83
CA GLY A 263 -7.73 0.46 16.26
C GLY A 263 -8.09 1.79 15.61
N CYS A 264 -8.40 1.80 14.32
CA CYS A 264 -8.86 3.02 13.62
C CYS A 264 -10.22 3.48 14.15
N ARG A 265 -11.17 2.57 14.40
CA ARG A 265 -12.45 2.92 15.05
C ARG A 265 -12.24 3.50 16.42
N LYS A 266 -11.36 2.91 17.24
CA LYS A 266 -11.11 3.41 18.59
C LYS A 266 -10.45 4.78 18.58
N LEU A 267 -9.49 4.99 17.68
CA LEU A 267 -8.88 6.30 17.50
C LEU A 267 -9.90 7.34 17.00
N ALA A 268 -10.75 6.98 16.03
CA ALA A 268 -11.84 7.82 15.57
C ALA A 268 -12.83 8.17 16.69
N GLU A 269 -13.17 7.21 17.55
CA GLU A 269 -14.01 7.44 18.73
C GLU A 269 -13.41 8.49 19.68
N LEU A 270 -12.13 8.36 20.00
CA LEU A 270 -11.41 9.33 20.85
C LEU A 270 -11.33 10.72 20.22
N LEU A 271 -11.37 10.80 18.88
CA LEU A 271 -11.36 12.04 18.12
C LEU A 271 -12.76 12.63 17.89
N GLY A 272 -13.84 11.90 18.24
CA GLY A 272 -15.22 12.27 17.94
C GLY A 272 -15.61 12.11 16.47
N TRP A 273 -14.96 11.20 15.74
CA TRP A 273 -15.09 10.96 14.30
C TRP A 273 -15.72 9.60 13.95
N LYS A 274 -16.14 8.81 14.95
CA LYS A 274 -16.58 7.43 14.75
C LYS A 274 -17.82 7.36 13.86
N GLU A 275 -18.82 8.17 14.15
CA GLU A 275 -20.09 8.21 13.40
C GLU A 275 -19.85 8.62 11.95
N GLU A 276 -19.03 9.65 11.73
CA GLU A 276 -18.63 10.12 10.40
C GLU A 276 -17.88 9.04 9.59
N LEU A 277 -16.98 8.30 10.25
CA LEU A 277 -16.24 7.20 9.65
C LEU A 277 -17.17 6.05 9.23
N GLU A 278 -18.06 5.62 10.13
CA GLU A 278 -19.01 4.53 9.86
C GLU A 278 -20.02 4.91 8.76
N GLU A 279 -20.49 6.15 8.75
CA GLU A 279 -21.37 6.66 7.68
C GLU A 279 -20.65 6.71 6.33
N MET A 280 -19.39 7.19 6.30
CA MET A 280 -18.55 7.18 5.09
C MET A 280 -18.40 5.77 4.52
N VAL A 281 -18.05 4.79 5.37
CA VAL A 281 -17.87 3.38 4.97
C VAL A 281 -19.18 2.84 4.38
N LYS A 282 -20.31 3.06 5.06
CA LYS A 282 -21.63 2.60 4.61
C LYS A 282 -22.00 3.18 3.25
N HIS A 283 -21.78 4.48 3.06
CA HIS A 283 -22.09 5.17 1.81
C HIS A 283 -21.24 4.68 0.64
N GLU A 284 -19.93 4.55 0.83
CA GLU A 284 -19.02 4.09 -0.21
C GLU A 284 -19.23 2.61 -0.55
N TYR A 285 -19.58 1.76 0.42
CA TYR A 285 -19.95 0.37 0.16
C TYR A 285 -21.21 0.27 -0.70
N ALA A 286 -22.23 1.09 -0.44
CA ALA A 286 -23.43 1.13 -1.26
C ALA A 286 -23.14 1.59 -2.71
N LYS A 287 -22.22 2.55 -2.90
CA LYS A 287 -21.76 2.94 -4.23
C LYS A 287 -21.04 1.81 -4.96
N ILE A 288 -20.14 1.09 -4.29
CA ILE A 288 -19.43 -0.05 -4.88
C ILE A 288 -20.44 -1.13 -5.30
N ASP A 289 -21.40 -1.47 -4.42
CA ASP A 289 -22.42 -2.48 -4.70
C ASP A 289 -23.39 -2.10 -5.85
N SER A 290 -23.72 -0.82 -5.97
CA SER A 290 -24.55 -0.34 -7.10
C SER A 290 -23.79 -0.33 -8.43
N SER A 291 -22.49 0.01 -8.40
CA SER A 291 -21.63 -0.01 -9.60
C SER A 291 -21.36 -1.44 -10.10
N SER A 292 -21.30 -2.42 -9.19
CA SER A 292 -21.12 -3.82 -9.56
C SER A 292 -22.39 -4.44 -10.14
N ALA A 293 -23.56 -4.10 -9.58
CA ALA A 293 -24.86 -4.53 -10.09
C ALA A 293 -25.14 -4.01 -11.51
N THR A 294 -24.79 -2.76 -11.80
CA THR A 294 -24.95 -2.16 -13.14
C THR A 294 -23.97 -2.74 -14.17
N GLY A 295 -22.73 -3.06 -13.77
CA GLY A 295 -21.76 -3.77 -14.61
C GLY A 295 -22.21 -5.19 -15.00
N ALA A 296 -22.80 -5.93 -14.06
CA ALA A 296 -23.31 -7.30 -14.30
C ALA A 296 -24.53 -7.34 -15.23
N ALA A 297 -25.39 -6.32 -15.21
CA ALA A 297 -26.52 -6.22 -16.14
C ALA A 297 -26.08 -5.97 -17.60
N SER A 298 -24.95 -5.29 -17.80
CA SER A 298 -24.42 -4.98 -19.14
C SER A 298 -23.72 -6.18 -19.82
N SER A 299 -23.23 -7.15 -19.04
CA SER A 299 -22.51 -8.33 -19.56
C SER A 299 -23.44 -9.48 -19.96
N GLN A 300 -24.70 -9.49 -19.52
CA GLN A 300 -25.70 -10.50 -19.89
C GLN A 300 -26.39 -10.28 -21.25
N GLN A 301 -26.10 -9.19 -21.98
CA GLN A 301 -26.68 -8.92 -23.31
C GLN A 301 -25.84 -9.38 -24.52
N ARG A 302 -24.70 -10.06 -24.32
CA ARG A 302 -23.97 -10.68 -25.44
C ARG A 302 -24.38 -12.16 -25.60
N GLN A 303 -25.51 -12.38 -26.27
CA GLN A 303 -25.84 -13.72 -26.79
C GLN A 303 -24.83 -14.14 -27.88
N PRO A 304 -24.50 -15.44 -27.98
CA PRO A 304 -23.60 -15.95 -29.01
C PRO A 304 -24.33 -15.92 -30.37
N LYS A 305 -23.90 -15.05 -31.29
CA LYS A 305 -24.33 -15.14 -32.69
C LYS A 305 -23.82 -16.46 -33.28
N GLY A 306 -24.77 -17.24 -33.79
CA GLY A 306 -24.57 -18.59 -34.31
C GLY A 306 -23.54 -18.67 -35.44
N LYS A 307 -22.97 -19.88 -35.53
CA LYS A 307 -22.13 -20.36 -36.63
C LYS A 307 -22.74 -19.97 -37.97
N THR A 308 -22.02 -19.20 -38.78
CA THR A 308 -22.28 -19.13 -40.22
C THR A 308 -21.01 -19.61 -40.91
N GLU A 309 -21.18 -20.65 -41.73
CA GLU A 309 -20.14 -21.35 -42.48
C GLU A 309 -19.37 -20.39 -43.39
N ALA A 310 -18.05 -20.54 -43.41
CA ALA A 310 -17.17 -19.83 -44.32
C ALA A 310 -17.41 -20.34 -45.75
N LYS A 311 -17.88 -19.47 -46.64
CA LYS A 311 -17.60 -19.57 -48.07
C LYS A 311 -16.58 -18.51 -48.44
N ALA A 312 -15.44 -18.98 -48.92
CA ALA A 312 -14.39 -18.19 -49.53
C ALA A 312 -14.94 -17.54 -50.81
N ASP A 313 -14.77 -16.24 -50.96
CA ASP A 313 -14.68 -15.65 -52.29
C ASP A 313 -13.64 -14.52 -52.32
N THR A 314 -12.81 -14.60 -53.33
CA THR A 314 -11.64 -13.80 -53.63
C THR A 314 -12.03 -12.66 -54.56
N THR A 315 -11.72 -11.40 -54.26
CA THR A 315 -11.17 -10.41 -55.22
C THR A 315 -11.01 -8.99 -54.65
N LYS A 316 -9.74 -8.56 -54.54
CA LYS A 316 -9.10 -7.26 -54.90
C LYS A 316 -9.68 -5.88 -54.45
N PRO A 317 -8.81 -4.84 -54.39
CA PRO A 317 -8.82 -3.83 -53.33
C PRO A 317 -9.41 -2.48 -53.77
N ARG A 318 -9.81 -1.66 -52.79
CA ARG A 318 -9.94 -0.20 -52.97
C ARG A 318 -9.29 0.58 -51.83
N LYS A 319 -8.40 1.47 -52.24
CA LYS A 319 -7.83 2.59 -51.48
C LYS A 319 -8.93 3.59 -51.11
N ASN A 320 -8.85 4.18 -49.91
CA ASN A 320 -8.69 5.63 -49.73
C ASN A 320 -8.74 6.04 -48.24
N ASN A 321 -7.69 6.77 -47.86
CA ASN A 321 -7.63 8.03 -47.10
C ASN A 321 -8.30 8.23 -45.72
N LEU A 322 -7.44 8.73 -44.82
CA LEU A 322 -7.63 9.78 -43.80
C LEU A 322 -8.68 9.57 -42.69
N ALA A 323 -8.23 9.61 -41.43
CA ALA A 323 -8.36 10.82 -40.61
C ALA A 323 -7.57 10.69 -39.28
N ILE A 324 -7.03 11.84 -38.88
CA ILE A 324 -6.36 12.18 -37.62
C ILE A 324 -7.43 12.57 -36.59
N ALA A 325 -7.19 12.33 -35.30
CA ALA A 325 -7.62 13.17 -34.17
C ALA A 325 -6.83 12.67 -32.92
N GLU A 326 -5.83 13.44 -32.49
CA GLU A 326 -5.86 14.34 -31.31
C GLU A 326 -6.00 13.60 -29.97
#